data_AF-A0A9X7AWY0-F1
#
_entry.id   AF-A0A9X7AWY0-F1
#
_cell.length_a   1.000
_cell.length_b   1.000
_cell.length_c   1.000
_cell.angle_alpha   90.00
_cell.angle_beta   90.00
_cell.angle_gamma   90.00
#
_symmetry.space_group_name_H-M   'P 1'
#
loop_
_entity.id
_entity.type
_entity.pdbx_description
1 polymer ?
#
loop_
_entity_poly.entity_id
_entity_poly.type
_entity_poly.pdbx_seq_one_letter_code
_entity_poly.pdbx_strand_id
1 'polypeptide(L)'
;MKLWLEGKRIFEEETESGSKYYVFPQDKMQKNVMLHSYIVKKGEFNQPCKWIYADDLPETERIIPVKDFDRTQYDCFIYDERTLGRDIQKVMSSYNIDIRQDMKAFLKLEVLPEEAVKELKTLFKEKEYYDTYPEDFTFCESYDYEYEGNKYRILVDSEGNLGMDISYDQTEWFGRQYLVEVHAKQVRSQTHYVLKNDWDYWYKYYPSDSNGNYWIIEGIDEEQIENFPFEEYQPVEIEKRDLPEKAPEIDTSKFFAPDTVYDFYYSEKMFIMWYNLEQKVATVNINGRREFYTEMVMEDEELTSNWEDMKHIGRTTYGEADIQHPDLKHKDILEHIFGKREPLES
;
A
#
# COMPACT_ATOMS: atom_id res chain seq x y z
N MET A 1 22.65 -8.85 6.34
CA MET A 1 21.91 -8.93 5.08
C MET A 1 22.60 -8.11 3.98
N LYS A 2 22.97 -6.85 4.26
CA LYS A 2 23.52 -5.88 3.30
C LYS A 2 24.49 -6.41 2.24
N LEU A 3 25.60 -7.05 2.61
CA LEU A 3 26.57 -7.57 1.63
C LEU A 3 26.01 -8.68 0.74
N TRP A 4 25.18 -9.56 1.30
CA TRP A 4 24.59 -10.68 0.56
C TRP A 4 23.51 -10.24 -0.43
N LEU A 5 22.92 -9.08 -0.18
CA LEU A 5 21.84 -8.50 -0.97
C LEU A 5 22.32 -7.26 -1.76
N GLU A 6 23.63 -7.02 -1.81
CA GLU A 6 24.22 -5.93 -2.59
C GLU A 6 23.91 -6.09 -4.08
N GLY A 7 23.50 -5.00 -4.71
CA GLY A 7 23.07 -4.99 -6.12
C GLY A 7 21.73 -5.68 -6.39
N LYS A 8 20.93 -5.95 -5.35
CA LYS A 8 19.59 -6.54 -5.46
C LYS A 8 18.53 -5.57 -4.94
N ARG A 9 17.32 -5.70 -5.47
CA ARG A 9 16.11 -5.06 -4.94
C ARG A 9 15.16 -6.10 -4.40
N ILE A 10 14.43 -5.73 -3.36
CA ILE A 10 13.61 -6.63 -2.57
C ILE A 10 12.22 -6.03 -2.48
N PHE A 11 11.21 -6.79 -2.87
CA PHE A 11 9.82 -6.35 -2.88
C PHE A 11 8.96 -7.32 -2.10
N GLU A 12 7.94 -6.80 -1.44
CA GLU A 12 7.04 -7.60 -0.63
C GLU A 12 5.83 -8.08 -1.44
N GLU A 13 5.32 -9.25 -1.09
CA GLU A 13 4.02 -9.78 -1.48
C GLU A 13 3.30 -10.08 -0.17
N GLU A 14 2.26 -9.31 0.13
CA GLU A 14 1.39 -9.58 1.28
C GLU A 14 0.54 -10.82 0.95
N THR A 15 0.65 -11.86 1.77
CA THR A 15 -0.15 -13.08 1.63
C THR A 15 -1.04 -13.29 2.85
N GLU A 16 -2.07 -14.12 2.72
CA GLU A 16 -2.95 -14.48 3.85
C GLU A 16 -2.19 -15.11 5.04
N SER A 17 -1.00 -15.69 4.79
CA SER A 17 -0.16 -16.34 5.82
C SER A 17 1.08 -15.53 6.20
N GLY A 18 1.18 -14.26 5.80
CA GLY A 18 2.29 -13.36 6.13
C GLY A 18 2.98 -12.78 4.90
N SER A 19 4.17 -12.21 5.09
CA SER A 19 4.91 -11.55 4.00
C SER A 19 5.87 -12.51 3.31
N LYS A 20 5.85 -12.51 1.97
CA LYS A 20 6.84 -13.17 1.13
C LYS A 20 7.61 -12.10 0.36
N TYR A 21 8.94 -12.21 0.28
CA TYR A 21 9.74 -11.17 -0.37
C TYR A 21 10.44 -11.70 -1.62
N TYR A 22 10.30 -10.99 -2.73
CA TYR A 22 10.97 -11.28 -4.00
C TYR A 22 12.24 -10.47 -4.12
N VAL A 23 13.34 -11.13 -4.46
CA VAL A 23 14.65 -10.52 -4.60
C VAL A 23 15.09 -10.59 -6.06
N PHE A 24 15.29 -9.44 -6.68
CA PHE A 24 15.69 -9.30 -8.08
C PHE A 24 17.05 -8.61 -8.22
N PRO A 25 17.86 -8.95 -9.24
CA PRO A 25 19.03 -8.14 -9.60
C PRO A 25 18.62 -6.72 -10.01
N GLN A 26 19.19 -5.71 -9.36
CA GLN A 26 18.81 -4.31 -9.58
C GLN A 26 19.04 -3.87 -11.03
N ASP A 27 20.13 -4.33 -11.65
CA ASP A 27 20.54 -3.98 -13.01
C ASP A 27 19.62 -4.56 -14.11
N LYS A 28 18.75 -5.50 -13.74
CA LYS A 28 17.79 -6.12 -14.64
C LYS A 28 16.36 -5.62 -14.45
N MET A 29 16.09 -4.82 -13.43
CA MET A 29 14.78 -4.20 -13.24
C MET A 29 14.55 -3.13 -14.32
N GLN A 30 13.36 -3.13 -14.90
CA GLN A 30 12.97 -2.19 -15.94
C GLN A 30 11.83 -1.31 -15.45
N LYS A 31 11.97 0.02 -15.60
CA LYS A 31 10.87 0.95 -15.39
C LYS A 31 9.96 1.00 -16.62
N ASN A 32 8.65 0.93 -16.40
CA ASN A 32 7.63 0.94 -17.43
C ASN A 32 6.60 2.06 -17.17
N VAL A 33 6.03 2.59 -18.25
CA VAL A 33 4.78 3.35 -18.24
C VAL A 33 3.64 2.37 -18.42
N MET A 34 2.61 2.51 -17.60
CA MET A 34 1.34 1.80 -17.78
C MET A 34 0.33 2.76 -18.39
N LEU A 35 -0.14 2.44 -19.59
CA LEU A 35 -1.21 3.19 -20.23
C LEU A 35 -2.55 2.87 -19.57
N HIS A 36 -3.36 3.90 -19.32
CA HIS A 36 -4.73 3.77 -18.81
C HIS A 36 -5.67 4.67 -19.62
N SER A 37 -6.97 4.45 -19.46
CA SER A 37 -8.03 5.29 -20.04
C SER A 37 -7.97 5.39 -21.58
N TYR A 38 -8.38 6.51 -22.21
CA TYR A 38 -8.43 6.62 -23.67
C TYR A 38 -7.16 7.24 -24.26
N ILE A 39 -6.58 6.55 -25.24
CA ILE A 39 -5.37 6.94 -25.95
C ILE A 39 -5.75 7.45 -27.35
N VAL A 40 -5.30 8.66 -27.68
CA VAL A 40 -5.53 9.28 -28.99
C VAL A 40 -4.20 9.49 -29.71
N LYS A 41 -3.98 8.73 -30.79
CA LYS A 41 -2.77 8.88 -31.62
C LYS A 41 -2.77 10.20 -32.39
N LYS A 42 -1.58 10.62 -32.80
CA LYS A 42 -1.37 11.88 -33.48
C LYS A 42 -2.21 11.99 -34.76
N GLY A 43 -3.02 13.03 -34.85
CA GLY A 43 -3.89 13.30 -36.00
C GLY A 43 -5.18 12.48 -36.04
N GLU A 44 -5.49 11.71 -35.00
CA GLU A 44 -6.68 10.84 -34.96
C GLU A 44 -7.79 11.37 -34.03
N PHE A 45 -7.61 12.54 -33.42
CA PHE A 45 -8.60 13.12 -32.49
C PHE A 45 -10.00 13.26 -33.12
N ASN A 46 -10.10 13.64 -34.40
CA ASN A 46 -11.39 13.79 -35.06
C ASN A 46 -12.07 12.47 -35.45
N GLN A 47 -11.45 11.32 -35.15
CA GLN A 47 -11.95 9.99 -35.49
C GLN A 47 -12.10 9.15 -34.19
N PRO A 48 -13.18 9.35 -33.41
CA PRO A 48 -13.42 8.61 -32.17
C PRO A 48 -13.31 7.09 -32.31
N CYS A 49 -13.68 6.54 -33.45
CA CYS A 49 -13.53 5.11 -33.74
C CYS A 49 -12.10 4.57 -33.77
N LYS A 50 -11.11 5.46 -33.76
CA LYS A 50 -9.70 5.11 -33.64
C LYS A 50 -9.11 5.34 -32.25
N TRP A 51 -9.87 5.94 -31.34
CA TRP A 51 -9.41 6.10 -29.97
C TRP A 51 -9.36 4.73 -29.31
N ILE A 52 -8.27 4.46 -28.59
CA ILE A 52 -8.02 3.15 -27.99
C ILE A 52 -8.32 3.27 -26.51
N TYR A 53 -9.17 2.41 -25.96
CA TYR A 53 -9.28 2.26 -24.52
C TYR A 53 -8.15 1.34 -24.05
N ALA A 54 -7.25 1.84 -23.21
CA ALA A 54 -5.99 1.18 -22.87
C ALA A 54 -6.20 -0.19 -22.20
N ASP A 55 -7.27 -0.38 -21.43
CA ASP A 55 -7.58 -1.65 -20.77
C ASP A 55 -8.06 -2.74 -21.76
N ASP A 56 -8.45 -2.36 -22.97
CA ASP A 56 -8.78 -3.32 -24.03
C ASP A 56 -7.50 -3.84 -24.74
N LEU A 57 -6.33 -3.24 -24.46
CA LEU A 57 -5.05 -3.69 -25.03
C LEU A 57 -4.49 -4.88 -24.26
N PRO A 58 -3.76 -5.79 -24.94
CA PRO A 58 -2.93 -6.78 -24.27
C PRO A 58 -1.94 -6.12 -23.29
N GLU A 59 -1.63 -6.79 -22.18
CA GLU A 59 -0.70 -6.27 -21.17
C GLU A 59 0.64 -5.82 -21.75
N THR A 60 1.17 -6.57 -22.73
CA THR A 60 2.43 -6.25 -23.42
C THR A 60 2.41 -4.94 -24.22
N GLU A 61 1.22 -4.47 -24.62
CA GLU A 61 1.03 -3.19 -25.32
C GLU A 61 0.63 -2.07 -24.35
N ARG A 62 0.02 -2.42 -23.22
CA ARG A 62 -0.38 -1.48 -22.17
C ARG A 62 0.79 -1.08 -21.27
N ILE A 63 1.74 -1.99 -21.02
CA ILE A 63 2.89 -1.78 -20.14
C ILE A 63 4.15 -1.67 -21.00
N ILE A 64 4.59 -0.43 -21.22
CA ILE A 64 5.64 -0.08 -22.18
C ILE A 64 6.89 0.34 -21.41
N PRO A 65 8.08 -0.20 -21.76
CA PRO A 65 9.33 0.27 -21.17
C PRO A 65 9.48 1.79 -21.37
N VAL A 66 9.89 2.54 -20.34
CA VAL A 66 10.02 4.01 -20.43
C VAL A 66 10.95 4.42 -21.57
N LYS A 67 12.02 3.66 -21.81
CA LYS A 67 12.97 3.87 -22.92
C LYS A 67 12.35 3.75 -24.32
N ASP A 68 11.26 2.99 -24.44
CA ASP A 68 10.58 2.68 -25.69
C ASP A 68 9.28 3.50 -25.85
N PHE A 69 8.87 4.24 -24.81
CA PHE A 69 7.67 5.08 -24.83
C PHE A 69 7.94 6.45 -25.48
N ASP A 70 7.33 6.69 -26.64
CA ASP A 70 7.41 7.97 -27.36
C ASP A 70 6.09 8.75 -27.27
N ARG A 71 6.01 9.68 -26.32
CA ARG A 71 4.84 10.55 -26.10
C ARG A 71 4.43 11.36 -27.34
N THR A 72 5.36 11.62 -28.27
CA THR A 72 5.12 12.48 -29.44
C THR A 72 4.26 11.82 -30.53
N GLN A 73 4.05 10.50 -30.41
CA GLN A 73 3.17 9.72 -31.29
C GLN A 73 1.68 9.90 -30.98
N TYR A 74 1.38 10.58 -29.88
CA TYR A 74 0.02 10.76 -29.36
C TYR A 74 -0.38 12.23 -29.36
N ASP A 75 -1.62 12.52 -29.73
CA ASP A 75 -2.20 13.85 -29.54
C ASP A 75 -2.49 14.06 -28.05
N CYS A 76 -3.22 13.13 -27.43
CA CYS A 76 -3.62 13.22 -26.03
C CYS A 76 -3.94 11.85 -25.43
N PHE A 77 -3.97 11.86 -24.10
CA PHE A 77 -4.50 10.79 -23.25
C PHE A 77 -5.65 11.43 -22.48
N ILE A 78 -6.76 10.71 -22.38
CA ILE A 78 -8.00 11.24 -21.83
C ILE A 78 -8.42 10.32 -20.69
N TYR A 79 -8.42 10.88 -19.48
CA TYR A 79 -8.83 10.20 -18.26
C TYR A 79 -10.30 9.78 -18.35
N ASP A 80 -10.58 8.50 -18.04
CA ASP A 80 -11.94 7.95 -18.09
C ASP A 80 -12.71 8.31 -16.82
N GLU A 81 -13.12 9.57 -16.75
CA GLU A 81 -13.95 10.02 -15.64
C GLU A 81 -15.43 9.70 -15.87
N ARG A 82 -16.14 9.36 -14.80
CA ARG A 82 -17.57 9.02 -14.78
C ARG A 82 -18.46 10.02 -15.51
N THR A 83 -18.05 11.29 -15.58
CA THR A 83 -18.81 12.37 -16.22
C THR A 83 -18.49 12.59 -17.70
N LEU A 84 -17.44 11.96 -18.23
CA LEU A 84 -16.89 12.19 -19.57
C LEU A 84 -17.96 12.04 -20.67
N GLY A 85 -18.65 10.90 -20.74
CA GLY A 85 -19.67 10.65 -21.76
C GLY A 85 -20.84 11.64 -21.70
N ARG A 86 -21.25 12.07 -20.50
CA ARG A 86 -22.28 13.09 -20.30
C ARG A 86 -21.83 14.45 -20.81
N ASP A 87 -20.58 14.81 -20.54
CA ASP A 87 -20.06 16.12 -20.92
C ASP A 87 -19.75 16.19 -22.42
N ILE A 88 -19.30 15.09 -23.04
CA ILE A 88 -19.22 14.95 -24.51
C ILE A 88 -20.61 15.06 -25.14
N GLN A 89 -21.64 14.42 -24.58
CA GLN A 89 -23.01 14.50 -25.10
C GLN A 89 -23.52 15.95 -25.19
N LYS A 90 -23.13 16.83 -24.27
CA LYS A 90 -23.54 18.25 -24.33
C LYS A 90 -23.02 18.94 -25.59
N VAL A 91 -21.78 18.67 -25.97
CA VAL A 91 -21.18 19.20 -27.21
C VAL A 91 -21.86 18.56 -28.42
N MET A 92 -21.98 17.23 -28.43
CA MET A 92 -22.55 16.48 -29.56
C MET A 92 -24.00 16.86 -29.89
N SER A 93 -24.80 17.22 -28.88
CA SER A 93 -26.20 17.67 -29.07
C SER A 93 -26.32 18.88 -30.00
N SER A 94 -25.37 19.82 -29.97
CA SER A 94 -25.33 20.99 -30.86
C SER A 94 -25.20 20.61 -32.34
N TYR A 95 -24.75 19.38 -32.61
CA TYR A 95 -24.52 18.83 -33.94
C TYR A 95 -25.54 17.74 -34.31
N ASN A 96 -26.64 17.61 -33.56
CA ASN A 96 -27.66 16.57 -33.71
C ASN A 96 -27.11 15.13 -33.61
N ILE A 97 -26.05 14.94 -32.82
CA ILE A 97 -25.46 13.62 -32.56
C ILE A 97 -25.88 13.19 -31.13
N ASP A 98 -26.56 12.06 -31.03
CA ASP A 98 -26.97 11.44 -29.76
C ASP A 98 -26.15 10.17 -29.51
N ILE A 99 -25.22 10.26 -28.55
CA ILE A 99 -24.45 9.12 -28.04
C ILE A 99 -25.05 8.57 -26.75
N ARG A 100 -26.17 9.11 -26.25
CA ARG A 100 -26.83 8.72 -25.00
C ARG A 100 -25.91 8.72 -23.79
N GLN A 101 -24.92 9.62 -23.77
CA GLN A 101 -23.88 9.70 -22.73
C GLN A 101 -22.98 8.46 -22.64
N ASP A 102 -23.01 7.57 -23.64
CA ASP A 102 -22.25 6.33 -23.68
C ASP A 102 -20.98 6.50 -24.51
N MET A 103 -19.82 6.32 -23.87
CA MET A 103 -18.53 6.35 -24.55
C MET A 103 -18.43 5.29 -25.65
N LYS A 104 -19.02 4.11 -25.47
CA LYS A 104 -19.02 3.06 -26.51
C LYS A 104 -19.83 3.46 -27.74
N ALA A 105 -20.83 4.34 -27.59
CA ALA A 105 -21.55 4.91 -28.71
C ALA A 105 -20.72 6.02 -29.39
N PHE A 106 -20.03 6.87 -28.61
CA PHE A 106 -19.12 7.89 -29.13
C PHE A 106 -17.98 7.29 -29.97
N LEU A 107 -17.36 6.22 -29.49
CA LEU A 107 -16.29 5.48 -30.18
C LEU A 107 -16.76 4.77 -31.45
N LYS A 108 -18.02 4.84 -31.85
CA LYS A 108 -18.49 4.32 -33.15
C LYS A 108 -18.56 5.41 -34.22
N LEU A 109 -18.34 6.67 -33.86
CA LEU A 109 -18.38 7.78 -34.79
C LEU A 109 -17.13 7.79 -35.66
N GLU A 110 -17.32 7.78 -36.98
CA GLU A 110 -16.20 7.73 -37.94
C GLU A 110 -15.42 9.03 -37.98
N VAL A 111 -16.12 10.17 -38.11
CA VAL A 111 -15.51 11.49 -38.22
C VAL A 111 -16.40 12.52 -37.51
N LEU A 112 -15.78 13.36 -36.69
CA LEU A 112 -16.43 14.50 -36.04
C LEU A 112 -16.36 15.76 -36.91
N PRO A 113 -17.40 16.62 -36.89
CA PRO A 113 -17.32 17.96 -37.47
C PRO A 113 -16.17 18.78 -36.86
N GLU A 114 -15.49 19.61 -37.66
CA GLU A 114 -14.33 20.39 -37.21
C GLU A 114 -14.65 21.31 -36.03
N GLU A 115 -15.83 21.95 -36.03
CA GLU A 115 -16.26 22.82 -34.93
C GLU A 115 -16.51 22.01 -33.65
N ALA A 116 -17.09 20.81 -33.77
CA ALA A 116 -17.28 19.91 -32.64
C ALA A 116 -15.94 19.47 -32.03
N VAL A 117 -14.91 19.25 -32.85
CA VAL A 117 -13.55 18.94 -32.39
C VAL A 117 -12.96 20.10 -31.58
N LYS A 118 -13.13 21.35 -32.02
CA LYS A 118 -12.63 22.53 -31.29
C LYS A 118 -13.33 22.68 -29.94
N GLU A 119 -14.65 22.49 -29.91
CA GLU A 119 -15.43 22.54 -28.67
C GLU A 119 -15.04 21.42 -27.70
N LEU A 120 -14.87 20.18 -28.17
CA LEU A 120 -14.39 19.07 -27.34
C LEU A 120 -13.00 19.34 -26.77
N LYS A 121 -12.07 19.86 -27.57
CA LYS A 121 -10.73 20.19 -27.08
C LYS A 121 -10.75 21.26 -25.99
N THR A 122 -11.67 22.22 -26.11
CA THR A 122 -11.87 23.27 -25.10
C THR A 122 -12.46 22.67 -23.83
N LEU A 123 -13.53 21.87 -23.96
CA LEU A 123 -14.16 21.15 -22.85
C LEU A 123 -13.14 20.31 -22.08
N PHE A 124 -12.34 19.52 -22.78
CA PHE A 124 -11.37 18.61 -22.14
C PHE A 124 -10.28 19.36 -21.39
N LYS A 125 -9.90 20.54 -21.86
CA LYS A 125 -8.98 21.43 -21.14
C LYS A 125 -9.64 22.04 -19.90
N GLU A 126 -10.87 22.53 -20.01
CA GLU A 126 -11.61 23.15 -18.90
C GLU A 126 -11.99 22.15 -17.80
N LYS A 127 -12.21 20.90 -18.17
CA LYS A 127 -12.56 19.79 -17.27
C LYS A 127 -11.36 18.98 -16.81
N GLU A 128 -10.16 19.35 -17.23
CA GLU A 128 -8.91 18.65 -16.88
C GLU A 128 -8.97 17.15 -17.21
N TYR A 129 -9.59 16.80 -18.34
CA TYR A 129 -9.65 15.40 -18.79
C TYR A 129 -8.35 14.93 -19.45
N TYR A 130 -7.42 15.83 -19.76
CA TYR A 130 -6.16 15.45 -20.39
C TYR A 130 -5.12 15.05 -19.35
N ASP A 131 -4.56 13.86 -19.52
CA ASP A 131 -3.40 13.46 -18.73
C ASP A 131 -2.15 14.20 -19.22
N THR A 132 -1.43 14.76 -18.26
CA THR A 132 -0.15 15.45 -18.42
C THR A 132 0.98 14.46 -18.18
N TYR A 133 1.90 14.36 -19.13
CA TYR A 133 3.09 13.50 -18.97
C TYR A 133 4.27 14.32 -18.42
N PRO A 134 5.01 13.79 -17.43
CA PRO A 134 4.84 12.49 -16.77
C PRO A 134 3.89 12.48 -15.55
N GLU A 135 3.34 13.62 -15.16
CA GLU A 135 2.71 13.82 -13.84
C GLU A 135 1.49 12.92 -13.57
N ASP A 136 0.62 12.76 -14.56
CA ASP A 136 -0.64 12.01 -14.43
C ASP A 136 -0.49 10.54 -14.86
N PHE A 137 0.71 10.11 -15.29
CA PHE A 137 0.95 8.77 -15.80
C PHE A 137 1.36 7.82 -14.68
N THR A 138 0.84 6.59 -14.73
CA THR A 138 1.28 5.56 -13.79
C THR A 138 2.54 4.85 -14.28
N PHE A 139 3.48 4.66 -13.35
CA PHE A 139 4.72 3.93 -13.58
C PHE A 139 4.76 2.69 -12.71
N CYS A 140 5.31 1.62 -13.25
CA CYS A 140 5.62 0.41 -12.51
C CYS A 140 6.99 -0.10 -12.90
N GLU A 141 7.46 -1.13 -12.21
CA GLU A 141 8.69 -1.81 -12.56
C GLU A 141 8.39 -3.24 -12.98
N SER A 142 9.31 -3.84 -13.74
CA SER A 142 9.19 -5.23 -14.14
C SER A 142 10.51 -5.95 -14.17
N TYR A 143 10.44 -7.26 -14.00
CA TYR A 143 11.54 -8.19 -14.17
C TYR A 143 11.19 -9.23 -15.22
N ASP A 144 11.88 -9.19 -16.36
CA ASP A 144 11.71 -10.15 -17.45
C ASP A 144 12.75 -11.26 -17.31
N TYR A 145 12.30 -12.52 -17.41
CA TYR A 145 13.18 -13.69 -17.36
C TYR A 145 12.72 -14.81 -18.28
N GLU A 146 13.61 -15.76 -18.54
CA GLU A 146 13.32 -16.95 -19.36
C GLU A 146 13.44 -18.22 -18.51
N TYR A 147 12.44 -19.08 -18.60
CA TYR A 147 12.40 -20.38 -17.94
C TYR A 147 11.85 -21.44 -18.88
N GLU A 148 12.60 -22.52 -19.09
CA GLU A 148 12.28 -23.60 -20.03
C GLU A 148 11.91 -23.13 -21.45
N GLY A 149 12.55 -22.06 -21.93
CA GLY A 149 12.30 -21.47 -23.25
C GLY A 149 11.08 -20.55 -23.34
N ASN A 150 10.35 -20.37 -22.24
CA ASN A 150 9.22 -19.44 -22.14
C ASN A 150 9.68 -18.14 -21.47
N LYS A 151 9.20 -17.01 -21.98
CA LYS A 151 9.46 -15.68 -21.40
C LYS A 151 8.37 -15.35 -20.39
N TYR A 152 8.79 -14.91 -19.23
CA TYR A 152 7.94 -14.49 -18.14
C TYR A 152 8.27 -13.05 -17.77
N ARG A 153 7.27 -12.34 -17.25
CA ARG A 153 7.39 -11.00 -16.72
C ARG A 153 6.76 -10.99 -15.35
N ILE A 154 7.49 -10.48 -14.37
CA ILE A 154 6.94 -10.11 -13.07
C ILE A 154 6.76 -8.60 -13.07
N LEU A 155 5.59 -8.14 -12.68
CA LEU A 155 5.30 -6.73 -12.48
C LEU A 155 5.41 -6.40 -11.00
N VAL A 156 5.96 -5.23 -10.71
CA VAL A 156 6.17 -4.73 -9.35
C VAL A 156 5.64 -3.32 -9.28
N ASP A 157 4.80 -3.07 -8.29
CA ASP A 157 4.28 -1.76 -7.99
C ASP A 157 4.86 -1.27 -6.66
N SER A 158 6.04 -0.66 -6.74
CA SER A 158 6.73 -0.15 -5.56
C SER A 158 5.97 0.95 -4.84
N GLU A 159 5.01 1.60 -5.50
CA GLU A 159 4.22 2.70 -4.94
C GLU A 159 2.85 2.24 -4.39
N GLY A 160 2.46 0.98 -4.65
CA GLY A 160 1.20 0.41 -4.16
C GLY A 160 -0.08 1.03 -4.76
N ASN A 161 0.06 1.71 -5.91
CA ASN A 161 -1.01 2.48 -6.56
C ASN A 161 -1.86 1.67 -7.55
N LEU A 162 -1.37 0.51 -8.00
CA LEU A 162 -1.92 -0.32 -9.07
C LEU A 162 -2.56 -1.61 -8.54
N GLY A 163 -2.46 -1.89 -7.24
CA GLY A 163 -3.01 -3.11 -6.64
C GLY A 163 -2.38 -4.39 -7.18
N MET A 164 -1.07 -4.35 -7.48
CA MET A 164 -0.31 -5.55 -7.86
C MET A 164 0.03 -6.39 -6.63
N ASP A 165 0.12 -7.71 -6.82
CA ASP A 165 0.41 -8.66 -5.73
C ASP A 165 1.79 -8.39 -5.09
N ILE A 166 2.78 -7.99 -5.88
CA ILE A 166 4.11 -7.62 -5.41
C ILE A 166 4.20 -6.09 -5.30
N SER A 167 4.14 -5.61 -4.07
CA SER A 167 4.08 -4.20 -3.71
C SER A 167 5.08 -3.86 -2.61
N TYR A 168 5.49 -2.60 -2.51
CA TYR A 168 6.46 -2.07 -1.54
C TYR A 168 7.92 -2.50 -1.73
N ASP A 169 8.82 -1.51 -1.77
CA ASP A 169 10.26 -1.73 -1.80
C ASP A 169 10.83 -1.88 -0.37
N GLN A 170 11.26 -3.09 -0.03
CA GLN A 170 11.85 -3.45 1.26
C GLN A 170 13.39 -3.47 1.23
N THR A 171 14.01 -3.03 0.13
CA THR A 171 15.47 -3.09 -0.07
C THR A 171 16.21 -2.38 1.06
N GLU A 172 15.74 -1.22 1.50
CA GLU A 172 16.40 -0.48 2.58
C GLU A 172 16.26 -1.18 3.94
N TRP A 173 15.08 -1.73 4.25
CA TRP A 173 14.81 -2.44 5.49
C TRP A 173 15.76 -3.62 5.67
N PHE A 174 15.88 -4.48 4.66
CA PHE A 174 16.85 -5.57 4.63
C PHE A 174 18.29 -5.05 4.59
N GLY A 175 18.55 -3.93 3.93
CA GLY A 175 19.86 -3.29 3.85
C GLY A 175 20.42 -2.80 5.19
N ARG A 176 19.56 -2.57 6.19
CA ARG A 176 19.93 -2.13 7.55
C ARG A 176 20.34 -3.28 8.48
N GLN A 177 20.08 -4.51 8.08
CA GLN A 177 20.31 -5.70 8.92
C GLN A 177 21.66 -6.37 8.61
N TYR A 178 22.24 -7.02 9.61
CA TYR A 178 23.47 -7.81 9.56
C TYR A 178 23.14 -9.29 9.71
N LEU A 179 23.86 -10.17 9.02
CA LEU A 179 23.71 -11.61 9.24
C LEU A 179 24.59 -11.99 10.43
N VAL A 180 24.04 -12.74 11.36
CA VAL A 180 24.76 -13.27 12.53
C VAL A 180 24.91 -14.79 12.48
N GLU A 181 24.02 -15.46 11.75
CA GLU A 181 24.06 -16.91 11.56
C GLU A 181 23.57 -17.25 10.16
N VAL A 182 24.23 -18.20 9.51
CA VAL A 182 23.86 -18.68 8.19
C VAL A 182 24.04 -20.19 8.16
N HIS A 183 23.02 -20.88 7.68
CA HIS A 183 23.07 -22.31 7.39
C HIS A 183 22.69 -22.54 5.94
N ALA A 184 23.26 -23.58 5.32
CA ALA A 184 23.00 -23.93 3.94
C ALA A 184 22.66 -25.40 3.78
N LYS A 185 21.74 -25.68 2.85
CA LYS A 185 21.37 -27.03 2.44
C LYS A 185 21.36 -27.11 0.91
N GLN A 186 21.86 -28.21 0.37
CA GLN A 186 21.71 -28.51 -1.05
C GLN A 186 20.35 -29.14 -1.31
N VAL A 187 19.58 -28.56 -2.20
CA VAL A 187 18.29 -29.07 -2.67
C VAL A 187 18.39 -29.21 -4.18
N ARG A 188 18.47 -30.46 -4.66
CA ARG A 188 18.76 -30.78 -6.07
C ARG A 188 20.06 -30.09 -6.52
N SER A 189 19.99 -29.15 -7.46
CA SER A 189 21.13 -28.39 -8.00
C SER A 189 21.24 -26.97 -7.43
N GLN A 190 20.45 -26.64 -6.40
CA GLN A 190 20.38 -25.30 -5.81
C GLN A 190 20.80 -25.32 -4.35
N THR A 191 21.37 -24.20 -3.90
CA THR A 191 21.67 -23.98 -2.48
C THR A 191 20.55 -23.16 -1.86
N HIS A 192 19.95 -23.70 -0.79
CA HIS A 192 18.97 -23.02 0.04
C HIS A 192 19.66 -22.58 1.33
N TYR A 193 19.31 -21.40 1.82
CA TYR A 193 19.89 -20.83 3.02
C TYR A 193 18.83 -20.60 4.09
N VAL A 194 19.27 -20.68 5.34
CA VAL A 194 18.55 -20.19 6.51
C VAL A 194 19.43 -19.14 7.16
N LEU A 195 18.85 -17.96 7.37
CA LEU A 195 19.55 -16.75 7.74
C LEU A 195 19.00 -16.24 9.07
N LYS A 196 19.88 -15.94 10.02
CA LYS A 196 19.54 -15.15 11.21
C LYS A 196 20.14 -13.77 11.10
N ASN A 197 19.35 -12.74 11.37
CA ASN A 197 19.85 -11.38 11.45
C ASN A 197 20.17 -10.94 12.90
N ASP A 198 20.76 -9.76 13.04
CA ASP A 198 21.11 -9.12 14.32
C ASP A 198 19.90 -8.61 15.12
N TRP A 199 18.72 -8.64 14.52
CA TRP A 199 17.43 -8.36 15.17
C TRP A 199 16.73 -9.64 15.62
N ASP A 200 17.44 -10.76 15.59
CA ASP A 200 16.96 -12.09 16.00
C ASP A 200 15.83 -12.68 15.12
N TYR A 201 15.55 -12.09 13.96
CA TYR A 201 14.67 -12.68 12.96
C TYR A 201 15.36 -13.77 12.13
N TRP A 202 14.58 -14.80 11.81
CA TRP A 202 14.98 -15.91 10.98
C TRP A 202 14.29 -15.89 9.62
N TYR A 203 15.04 -16.22 8.57
CA TYR A 203 14.52 -16.26 7.21
C TYR A 203 15.00 -17.48 6.44
N LYS A 204 14.16 -18.01 5.57
CA LYS A 204 14.60 -18.83 4.44
C LYS A 204 15.01 -17.92 3.30
N TYR A 205 16.09 -18.26 2.61
CA TYR A 205 16.51 -17.58 1.38
C TYR A 205 16.88 -18.62 0.33
N TYR A 206 16.15 -18.62 -0.79
CA TYR A 206 16.33 -19.65 -1.81
C TYR A 206 16.01 -19.13 -3.22
N PRO A 207 16.67 -19.66 -4.26
CA PRO A 207 16.31 -19.34 -5.64
C PRO A 207 14.92 -19.88 -5.97
N SER A 208 14.07 -19.05 -6.57
CA SER A 208 12.71 -19.47 -6.91
C SER A 208 12.65 -20.39 -8.13
N ASP A 209 13.68 -20.36 -8.98
CA ASP A 209 13.82 -21.24 -10.14
C ASP A 209 15.25 -21.77 -10.30
N SER A 210 15.38 -22.86 -11.06
CA SER A 210 16.64 -23.59 -11.26
C SER A 210 17.71 -22.79 -11.99
N ASN A 211 17.32 -21.73 -12.70
CA ASN A 211 18.24 -20.83 -13.40
C ASN A 211 18.74 -19.68 -12.51
N GLY A 212 18.19 -19.56 -11.29
CA GLY A 212 18.53 -18.47 -10.37
C GLY A 212 18.14 -17.10 -10.93
N ASN A 213 17.02 -17.02 -11.65
CA ASN A 213 16.58 -15.74 -12.20
C ASN A 213 16.18 -14.76 -11.08
N TYR A 214 15.56 -15.26 -10.01
CA TYR A 214 15.20 -14.48 -8.84
C TYR A 214 15.18 -15.36 -7.59
N TRP A 215 15.15 -14.73 -6.41
CA TRP A 215 15.14 -15.42 -5.13
C TRP A 215 13.95 -15.01 -4.28
N ILE A 216 13.60 -15.87 -3.34
CA ILE A 216 12.57 -15.63 -2.33
C ILE A 216 13.23 -15.53 -0.96
N ILE A 217 12.77 -14.56 -0.17
CA ILE A 217 12.96 -14.52 1.29
C ILE A 217 11.60 -14.78 1.94
N GLU A 218 11.56 -15.69 2.92
CA GLU A 218 10.38 -15.97 3.74
C GLU A 218 10.78 -15.89 5.20
N GLY A 219 9.96 -15.22 6.02
CA GLY A 219 10.12 -15.24 7.47
C GLY A 219 9.89 -16.64 8.03
N ILE A 220 10.60 -16.97 9.12
CA ILE A 220 10.33 -18.14 9.95
C ILE A 220 9.86 -17.59 11.30
N ASP A 221 8.60 -17.81 11.63
CA ASP A 221 8.02 -17.32 12.88
C ASP A 221 8.66 -18.01 14.09
N GLU A 222 8.60 -17.37 15.26
CA GLU A 222 9.15 -17.93 16.50
C GLU A 222 8.56 -19.30 16.83
N GLU A 223 7.26 -19.52 16.62
CA GLU A 223 6.64 -20.84 16.83
C GLU A 223 7.14 -21.91 15.85
N GLN A 224 7.54 -21.49 14.64
CA GLN A 224 8.07 -22.40 13.61
C GLN A 224 9.54 -22.74 13.88
N ILE A 225 10.29 -21.85 14.53
CA ILE A 225 11.73 -22.04 14.74
C ILE A 225 12.03 -23.23 15.65
N GLU A 226 11.17 -23.50 16.64
CA GLU A 226 11.36 -24.60 17.59
C GLU A 226 11.35 -25.98 16.91
N ASN A 227 10.57 -26.10 15.83
CA ASN A 227 10.41 -27.33 15.06
C ASN A 227 11.14 -27.27 13.71
N PHE A 228 11.98 -26.26 13.49
CA PHE A 228 12.69 -26.09 12.23
C PHE A 228 13.83 -27.12 12.09
N PRO A 229 13.95 -27.83 10.96
CA PRO A 229 14.88 -28.95 10.80
C PRO A 229 16.31 -28.48 10.52
N PHE A 230 16.93 -27.79 11.49
CA PHE A 230 18.30 -27.27 11.40
C PHE A 230 19.35 -28.35 11.12
N GLU A 231 19.10 -29.60 11.54
CA GLU A 231 19.97 -30.74 11.30
C GLU A 231 20.18 -31.06 9.81
N GLU A 232 19.27 -30.62 8.94
CA GLU A 232 19.39 -30.78 7.50
C GLU A 232 20.31 -29.74 6.86
N TYR A 233 20.71 -28.71 7.61
CA TYR A 233 21.53 -27.61 7.13
C TYR A 233 22.93 -27.67 7.76
N GLN A 234 23.91 -27.16 7.01
CA GLN A 234 25.29 -27.04 7.44
C GLN A 234 25.63 -25.56 7.71
N PRO A 235 26.29 -25.23 8.84
CA PRO A 235 26.72 -23.87 9.10
C PRO A 235 27.64 -23.32 8.00
N VAL A 236 27.44 -22.07 7.63
CA VAL A 236 28.28 -21.34 6.67
C VAL A 236 29.07 -20.28 7.43
N GLU A 237 30.38 -20.27 7.24
CA GLU A 237 31.22 -19.22 7.82
C GLU A 237 30.90 -17.87 7.18
N ILE A 238 30.60 -16.88 8.01
CA ILE A 238 30.36 -15.50 7.60
C ILE A 238 31.41 -14.57 8.20
N GLU A 239 31.68 -13.47 7.51
CA GLU A 239 32.59 -12.44 7.98
C GLU A 239 32.09 -11.85 9.31
N LYS A 240 32.90 -11.96 10.36
CA LYS A 240 32.60 -11.35 11.66
C LYS A 240 32.70 -9.84 11.58
N ARG A 241 31.71 -9.15 12.14
CA ARG A 241 31.65 -7.69 12.17
C ARG A 241 31.14 -7.19 13.51
N ASP A 242 31.57 -5.99 13.87
CA ASP A 242 31.01 -5.28 15.02
C ASP A 242 29.57 -4.87 14.66
N LEU A 243 28.62 -5.37 15.45
CA LEU A 243 27.23 -4.96 15.33
C LEU A 243 27.07 -3.55 15.92
N PRO A 244 26.19 -2.71 15.35
CA PRO A 244 25.81 -1.48 16.02
C PRO A 244 25.31 -1.80 17.44
N GLU A 245 25.61 -0.94 18.42
CA GLU A 245 24.99 -1.07 19.74
C GLU A 245 23.47 -1.07 19.53
N LYS A 246 22.79 -2.15 19.97
CA LYS A 246 21.32 -2.16 20.02
C LYS A 246 20.90 -0.92 20.80
N ALA A 247 20.00 -0.12 20.23
CA ALA A 247 19.38 0.96 20.98
C ALA A 247 18.88 0.38 22.30
N PRO A 248 19.06 1.07 23.44
CA PRO A 248 18.59 0.56 24.71
C PRO A 248 17.11 0.18 24.54
N GLU A 249 16.78 -1.07 24.88
CA GLU A 249 15.39 -1.52 24.85
C GLU A 249 14.56 -0.49 25.61
N ILE A 250 13.56 0.07 24.93
CA ILE A 250 12.59 0.92 25.59
C ILE A 250 11.89 0.00 26.57
N ASP A 251 12.09 0.27 27.86
CA ASP A 251 11.40 -0.45 28.93
C ASP A 251 9.92 -0.06 28.90
N THR A 252 9.16 -0.70 28.01
CA THR A 252 7.72 -0.50 27.84
C THR A 252 6.97 -0.87 29.12
N SER A 253 7.57 -1.66 30.02
CA SER A 253 6.96 -2.02 31.31
C SER A 253 6.73 -0.80 32.19
N LYS A 254 7.54 0.26 32.07
CA LYS A 254 7.34 1.52 32.79
C LYS A 254 6.11 2.29 32.33
N PHE A 255 5.79 2.21 31.03
CA PHE A 255 4.63 2.88 30.45
C PHE A 255 3.33 2.15 30.84
N PHE A 256 3.36 0.84 31.04
CA PHE A 256 2.17 0.06 31.40
C PHE A 256 2.19 -0.46 32.84
N ALA A 257 3.05 0.08 33.70
CA ALA A 257 3.07 -0.31 35.10
C ALA A 257 1.75 0.15 35.77
N PRO A 258 1.03 -0.73 36.49
CA PRO A 258 -0.28 -0.41 37.06
C PRO A 258 -0.29 0.83 37.98
N ASP A 259 0.87 1.19 38.53
CA ASP A 259 1.10 2.31 39.45
C ASP A 259 1.59 3.59 38.78
N THR A 260 1.92 3.58 37.48
CA THR A 260 2.30 4.79 36.74
C THR A 260 1.12 5.76 36.65
N VAL A 261 1.35 7.03 36.97
CA VAL A 261 0.34 8.08 36.96
C VAL A 261 0.23 8.73 35.58
N TYR A 262 -1.01 8.93 35.13
CA TYR A 262 -1.34 9.53 33.86
C TYR A 262 -2.41 10.62 34.01
N ASP A 263 -2.33 11.64 33.15
CA ASP A 263 -3.40 12.59 32.90
C ASP A 263 -4.28 12.09 31.75
N PHE A 264 -5.59 12.03 31.98
CA PHE A 264 -6.57 11.53 31.04
C PHE A 264 -7.41 12.67 30.46
N TYR A 265 -7.72 12.54 29.18
CA TYR A 265 -8.45 13.54 28.40
C TYR A 265 -9.55 12.91 27.57
N TYR A 266 -10.58 13.69 27.26
CA TYR A 266 -11.72 13.30 26.45
C TYR A 266 -12.05 14.35 25.40
N SER A 267 -12.19 13.93 24.14
CA SER A 267 -12.75 14.68 23.02
C SER A 267 -13.94 13.90 22.44
N GLU A 268 -15.07 14.59 22.26
CA GLU A 268 -16.26 13.97 21.67
C GLU A 268 -16.04 13.63 20.19
N LYS A 269 -15.34 14.51 19.45
CA LYS A 269 -15.00 14.29 18.05
C LYS A 269 -14.10 13.06 17.88
N MET A 270 -13.06 12.96 18.69
CA MET A 270 -12.11 11.86 18.65
C MET A 270 -12.76 10.54 19.06
N PHE A 271 -13.63 10.57 20.09
CA PHE A 271 -14.39 9.41 20.54
C PHE A 271 -15.29 8.84 19.43
N ILE A 272 -16.07 9.69 18.75
CA ILE A 272 -16.95 9.27 17.65
C ILE A 272 -16.14 8.70 16.48
N MET A 273 -15.02 9.33 16.14
CA MET A 273 -14.14 8.87 15.06
C MET A 273 -13.58 7.48 15.35
N TRP A 274 -12.96 7.29 16.51
CA TRP A 274 -12.39 6.00 16.91
C TRP A 274 -13.43 4.90 17.05
N TYR A 275 -14.59 5.21 17.63
CA TYR A 275 -15.67 4.25 17.71
C TYR A 275 -16.15 3.78 16.34
N ASN A 276 -16.29 4.69 15.37
CA ASN A 276 -16.68 4.32 14.01
C ASN A 276 -15.62 3.48 13.27
N LEU A 277 -14.33 3.77 13.50
CA LEU A 277 -13.23 3.07 12.83
C LEU A 277 -12.91 1.72 13.45
N GLU A 278 -12.80 1.65 14.78
CA GLU A 278 -12.25 0.49 15.48
C GLU A 278 -13.27 -0.24 16.36
N GLN A 279 -14.47 0.32 16.56
CA GLN A 279 -15.49 -0.19 17.50
C GLN A 279 -14.95 -0.40 18.93
N LYS A 280 -13.90 0.36 19.31
CA LYS A 280 -13.25 0.30 20.61
C LYS A 280 -13.43 1.62 21.36
N VAL A 281 -13.66 1.52 22.66
CA VAL A 281 -13.77 2.66 23.57
C VAL A 281 -12.99 2.36 24.85
N ALA A 282 -12.31 3.39 25.36
CA ALA A 282 -11.50 3.28 26.55
C ALA A 282 -12.15 4.00 27.73
N THR A 283 -11.99 3.44 28.93
CA THR A 283 -12.53 4.03 30.16
C THR A 283 -11.51 4.02 31.27
N VAL A 284 -11.64 4.93 32.22
CA VAL A 284 -10.71 5.06 33.34
C VAL A 284 -11.49 5.37 34.61
N ASN A 285 -11.08 4.78 35.73
CA ASN A 285 -11.66 5.09 37.04
C ASN A 285 -10.94 6.29 37.66
N ILE A 286 -11.65 7.42 37.69
CA ILE A 286 -11.18 8.67 38.28
C ILE A 286 -11.98 8.91 39.55
N ASN A 287 -11.32 8.83 40.71
CA ASN A 287 -11.91 9.06 42.02
C ASN A 287 -13.17 8.21 42.32
N GLY A 288 -13.18 6.94 41.88
CA GLY A 288 -14.30 6.02 42.09
C GLY A 288 -15.42 6.14 41.06
N ARG A 289 -15.25 6.96 40.02
CA ARG A 289 -16.18 7.09 38.90
C ARG A 289 -15.49 6.67 37.60
N ARG A 290 -16.14 5.77 36.87
CA ARG A 290 -15.71 5.36 35.53
C ARG A 290 -16.07 6.44 34.52
N GLU A 291 -15.07 6.98 33.82
CA GLU A 291 -15.20 8.00 32.79
C GLU A 291 -14.64 7.47 31.47
N PHE A 292 -15.18 7.95 30.34
CA PHE A 292 -14.59 7.69 29.03
C PHE A 292 -13.40 8.59 28.79
N TYR A 293 -12.34 8.08 28.15
CA TYR A 293 -11.21 8.87 27.72
C TYR A 293 -10.84 8.57 26.27
N THR A 294 -10.22 9.53 25.61
CA THR A 294 -9.71 9.43 24.24
C THR A 294 -8.20 9.63 24.18
N GLU A 295 -7.59 10.21 25.19
CA GLU A 295 -6.14 10.35 25.24
C GLU A 295 -5.64 10.21 26.68
N MET A 296 -4.46 9.62 26.81
CA MET A 296 -3.78 9.37 28.08
C MET A 296 -2.33 9.80 27.89
N VAL A 297 -1.83 10.65 28.77
CA VAL A 297 -0.50 11.28 28.67
C VAL A 297 0.22 11.13 30.00
N MET A 298 1.51 10.78 29.98
CA MET A 298 2.27 10.67 31.24
C MET A 298 2.32 12.01 31.96
N GLU A 299 2.50 11.97 33.28
CA GLU A 299 2.73 13.18 34.05
C GLU A 299 3.90 13.99 33.44
N ASP A 300 3.64 15.30 33.23
CA ASP A 300 4.55 16.29 32.63
C ASP A 300 4.81 16.16 31.11
N GLU A 301 4.10 15.29 30.39
CA GLU A 301 4.13 15.24 28.91
C GLU A 301 3.03 16.12 28.26
N GLU A 302 3.27 16.57 27.02
CA GLU A 302 2.30 17.33 26.23
C GLU A 302 1.29 16.41 25.54
N LEU A 303 0.06 16.91 25.34
CA LEU A 303 -0.93 16.24 24.49
C LEU A 303 -0.38 16.04 23.08
N THR A 304 -0.55 14.84 22.56
CA THR A 304 -0.23 14.51 21.17
C THR A 304 -1.32 15.02 20.22
N SER A 305 -2.58 15.05 20.66
CA SER A 305 -3.68 15.53 19.83
C SER A 305 -3.98 17.01 20.05
N ASN A 306 -4.25 17.74 18.96
CA ASN A 306 -4.59 19.16 18.98
C ASN A 306 -6.09 19.41 18.68
N TRP A 307 -6.98 18.65 19.32
CA TRP A 307 -8.43 18.82 19.14
C TRP A 307 -8.97 19.95 20.02
N GLU A 308 -9.75 20.85 19.40
CA GLU A 308 -10.34 22.02 20.09
C GLU A 308 -11.30 21.65 21.23
N ASP A 309 -11.89 20.45 21.22
CA ASP A 309 -12.84 19.96 22.22
C ASP A 309 -12.21 19.06 23.29
N MET A 310 -10.88 18.93 23.30
CA MET A 310 -10.16 18.11 24.27
C MET A 310 -10.32 18.68 25.68
N LYS A 311 -10.77 17.83 26.62
CA LYS A 311 -10.99 18.19 28.02
C LYS A 311 -10.22 17.26 28.94
N HIS A 312 -9.46 17.82 29.88
CA HIS A 312 -8.90 17.04 30.98
C HIS A 312 -10.02 16.52 31.87
N ILE A 313 -10.09 15.19 32.04
CA ILE A 313 -11.13 14.53 32.83
C ILE A 313 -10.62 14.10 34.20
N GLY A 314 -9.29 14.00 34.38
CA GLY A 314 -8.66 13.76 35.66
C GLY A 314 -7.36 12.97 35.57
N ARG A 315 -6.84 12.62 36.73
CA ARG A 315 -5.54 11.97 36.91
C ARG A 315 -5.69 10.71 37.76
N THR A 316 -5.11 9.60 37.31
CA THR A 316 -5.09 8.34 38.06
C THR A 316 -3.95 7.45 37.56
N THR A 317 -3.82 6.23 38.09
CA THR A 317 -2.81 5.28 37.63
C THR A 317 -3.29 4.46 36.43
N TYR A 318 -2.35 3.96 35.63
CA TYR A 318 -2.64 3.14 34.44
C TYR A 318 -3.49 1.90 34.78
N GLY A 319 -3.27 1.28 35.95
CA GLY A 319 -4.05 0.13 36.41
C GLY A 319 -5.54 0.41 36.62
N GLU A 320 -5.95 1.69 36.66
CA GLU A 320 -7.35 2.10 36.74
C GLU A 320 -7.98 2.33 35.35
N ALA A 321 -7.20 2.19 34.27
CA ALA A 321 -7.63 2.36 32.88
C ALA A 321 -7.89 1.01 32.19
N ASP A 322 -8.98 0.96 31.44
CA ASP A 322 -9.38 -0.15 30.57
C ASP A 322 -9.37 0.35 29.12
N ILE A 323 -8.35 -0.04 28.35
CA ILE A 323 -8.19 0.38 26.94
C ILE A 323 -9.25 -0.29 26.04
N GLN A 324 -9.77 -1.44 26.45
CA GLN A 324 -10.92 -2.11 25.86
C GLN A 324 -11.74 -2.71 27.00
N HIS A 325 -12.78 -2.02 27.45
CA HIS A 325 -13.58 -2.51 28.58
C HIS A 325 -14.51 -3.64 28.10
N PRO A 326 -14.36 -4.89 28.58
CA PRO A 326 -15.10 -6.05 28.06
C PRO A 326 -16.61 -6.02 28.38
N ASP A 327 -17.01 -5.30 29.44
CA ASP A 327 -18.40 -5.31 29.93
C ASP A 327 -19.25 -4.08 29.53
N LEU A 328 -18.74 -3.17 28.70
CA LEU A 328 -19.55 -2.04 28.20
C LEU A 328 -20.54 -2.52 27.15
N LYS A 329 -21.84 -2.29 27.37
CA LYS A 329 -22.84 -2.64 26.35
C LYS A 329 -22.89 -1.55 25.30
N HIS A 330 -23.19 -1.94 24.05
CA HIS A 330 -23.45 -1.01 22.94
C HIS A 330 -24.44 0.11 23.32
N LYS A 331 -25.44 -0.22 24.16
CA LYS A 331 -26.40 0.74 24.71
C LYS A 331 -25.72 1.86 25.54
N ASP A 332 -24.76 1.52 26.39
CA ASP A 332 -24.09 2.48 27.27
C ASP A 332 -23.27 3.49 26.45
N ILE A 333 -22.65 3.00 25.37
CA ILE A 333 -21.90 3.83 24.41
C ILE A 333 -22.85 4.78 23.65
N LEU A 334 -23.98 4.27 23.16
CA LEU A 334 -24.97 5.09 22.46
C LEU A 334 -25.62 6.13 23.37
N GLU A 335 -25.90 5.79 24.63
CA GLU A 335 -26.41 6.74 25.63
C GLU A 335 -25.39 7.83 25.95
N HIS A 336 -24.10 7.51 25.94
CA HIS A 336 -23.02 8.49 26.10
C HIS A 336 -22.93 9.43 24.89
N ILE A 337 -22.99 8.92 23.66
CA ILE A 337 -22.88 9.74 22.43
C ILE A 337 -24.14 10.59 22.20
N PHE A 338 -25.33 10.01 22.36
CA PHE A 338 -26.58 10.62 21.91
C PHE A 338 -27.53 11.04 23.05
N GLY A 339 -27.13 10.82 24.30
CA GLY A 339 -28.00 10.98 25.46
C GLY A 339 -29.09 9.91 25.56
N LYS A 340 -29.82 9.90 26.67
CA LYS A 340 -30.99 9.03 26.84
C LYS A 340 -32.11 9.50 25.92
N ARG A 341 -32.51 8.65 24.96
CA ARG A 341 -33.71 8.88 24.15
C ARG A 341 -34.92 8.29 24.87
N GLU A 342 -36.00 9.05 24.95
CA GLU A 342 -37.28 8.51 25.43
C GLU A 342 -37.77 7.42 24.46
N PRO A 343 -38.40 6.34 24.96
CA PRO A 343 -39.02 5.36 24.08
C PRO A 343 -40.03 6.05 23.18
N LEU A 344 -40.01 5.76 21.88
CA LEU A 344 -41.10 6.16 20.99
C LEU A 344 -42.39 5.56 21.55
N GLU A 345 -43.31 6.41 22.03
CA GLU A 345 -44.67 5.98 22.32
C GLU A 345 -45.27 5.41 21.04
N SER A 346 -45.71 4.16 21.12
CA SER A 346 -46.14 3.31 20.01
C SER A 346 -47.43 3.75 19.33
#